data_AF-A0A973PGK3-F1
#
_entry.id   AF-A0A973PGK3-F1
#
_cell.length_a   1.000
_cell.length_b   1.000
_cell.length_c   1.000
_cell.angle_alpha   90.00
_cell.angle_beta   90.00
_cell.angle_gamma   90.00
#
_symmetry.space_group_name_H-M   'P 1'
#
loop_
_entity.id
_entity.type
_entity.pdbx_description
1 polymer ?
#
loop_
_entity_poly.entity_id
_entity_poly.type
_entity_poly.pdbx_seq_one_letter_code
_entity_poly.pdbx_strand_id
1 'polypeptide(L)' 'GCRFHPRCPDAVDLCATDRPPLVGEPHRAACHLQGAER' A
#
# COMPACT_ATOMS: atom_id res chain seq x y z
N GLY A 1 -0.42 -0.81 -10.01
CA GLY A 1 -1.34 0.01 -9.20
C GLY A 1 -2.06 -0.81 -8.13
N CYS A 2 -2.20 -0.23 -6.94
CA CYS A 2 -3.02 -0.68 -5.81
C CYS A 2 -4.51 -0.51 -6.13
N ARG A 3 -5.29 -1.61 -6.20
CA ARG A 3 -6.73 -1.54 -6.57
C ARG A 3 -7.59 -0.68 -5.64
N PHE A 4 -7.11 -0.38 -4.44
CA PHE A 4 -7.81 0.46 -3.48
C PHE A 4 -7.54 1.96 -3.66
N HIS A 5 -6.52 2.34 -4.45
CA HIS A 5 -6.10 3.75 -4.62
C HIS A 5 -7.23 4.74 -4.98
N PRO A 6 -8.28 4.40 -5.78
CA PRO A 6 -9.34 5.35 -6.10
C PRO A 6 -10.24 5.70 -4.91
N ARG A 7 -10.16 4.95 -3.81
CA ARG A 7 -11.00 5.09 -2.61
C ARG A 7 -10.19 5.27 -1.33
N CYS A 8 -8.86 5.25 -1.42
CA CYS A 8 -7.99 5.35 -0.26
C CYS A 8 -7.75 6.83 0.07
N PRO A 9 -8.06 7.30 1.30
CA PRO A 9 -7.83 8.70 1.67
C PRO A 9 -6.35 9.07 1.72
N ASP A 10 -5.47 8.10 1.97
CA ASP A 10 -4.02 8.26 2.06
C ASP A 10 -3.28 7.83 0.76
N ALA A 11 -3.99 7.81 -0.38
CA ALA A 11 -3.39 7.39 -1.64
C ALA A 11 -2.22 8.31 -2.05
N VAL A 12 -1.06 7.72 -2.34
CA VAL A 12 0.10 8.40 -2.94
C VAL A 12 0.20 8.07 -4.43
N ASP A 13 0.97 8.85 -5.19
CA ASP A 13 1.13 8.68 -6.64
C ASP A 13 1.57 7.24 -7.03
N LEU A 14 2.44 6.64 -6.21
CA LEU A 14 2.90 5.26 -6.38
C LEU A 14 1.74 4.24 -6.35
N CYS A 15 0.65 4.54 -5.63
CA CYS A 15 -0.52 3.67 -5.57
C CYS A 15 -1.22 3.52 -6.92
N ALA A 16 -1.17 4.50 -7.82
CA ALA A 16 -1.78 4.40 -9.15
C ALA A 16 -0.95 3.50 -10.08
N THR A 17 0.38 3.61 -10.00
CA THR A 17 1.31 2.98 -10.94
C THR A 17 1.74 1.59 -10.48
N ASP A 18 2.03 1.40 -9.20
CA ASP A 18 2.65 0.17 -8.68
C ASP A 18 1.76 -0.61 -7.69
N ARG A 19 1.91 -1.93 -7.63
CA ARG A 19 1.17 -2.78 -6.70
C ARG A 19 2.00 -3.01 -5.44
N PRO A 20 1.47 -2.68 -4.24
CA PRO A 20 2.22 -2.88 -3.01
C PRO A 20 2.47 -4.37 -2.72
N PRO A 21 3.63 -4.72 -2.13
CA PRO A 21 3.89 -6.07 -1.65
C PRO A 21 3.03 -6.38 -0.42
N LEU A 22 2.72 -7.66 -0.21
CA LEU A 22 2.02 -8.11 1.00
C LEU A 22 3.06 -8.33 2.11
N VAL A 23 3.06 -7.46 3.13
CA VAL A 23 4.07 -7.44 4.19
C VAL A 23 3.43 -7.38 5.58
N GLY A 24 4.16 -7.78 6.63
CA GLY A 24 3.72 -7.80 8.03
C GLY A 24 3.51 -9.22 8.60
N GLU A 25 3.67 -9.39 9.92
CA GLU A 25 3.35 -10.64 10.65
C GLU A 25 2.90 -10.28 12.08
N PRO A 26 1.87 -10.93 12.67
CA PRO A 26 0.99 -11.95 12.06
C PRO A 26 -0.05 -11.35 11.10
N HIS A 27 -0.19 -10.02 11.09
CA HIS A 27 -1.16 -9.32 10.26
C HIS A 27 -0.48 -8.73 9.03
N ARG A 28 -0.89 -9.22 7.87
CA ARG A 28 -0.35 -8.81 6.57
C ARG A 28 -1.21 -7.73 5.93
N ALA A 29 -0.56 -6.74 5.35
CA ALA A 29 -1.18 -5.69 4.57
C ALA A 29 -0.43 -5.47 3.26
N ALA A 30 -1.17 -5.19 2.18
CA ALA A 30 -0.61 -4.77 0.90
C ALA A 30 -0.83 -3.26 0.75
N CYS A 31 0.02 -2.48 1.40
CA CYS A 31 -0.08 -1.02 1.43
C CYS A 31 1.32 -0.40 1.23
N HIS A 32 1.42 0.59 0.34
CA HIS A 32 2.68 1.30 0.10
C HIS A 32 3.15 2.14 1.29
N LEU A 33 2.24 2.43 2.23
CA LEU A 33 2.57 3.10 3.50
C LEU A 33 2.92 2.11 4.63
N GLN A 34 2.88 0.81 4.35
CA GLN A 34 3.31 -0.23 5.29
C GLN A 34 4.66 -0.76 4.82
N GLY A 35 5.71 -0.51 5.60
CA GLY A 35 7.08 -0.88 5.23
C GLY A 35 7.99 0.28 4.86
N ALA A 36 7.53 1.54 4.94
CA ALA A 36 8.45 2.63 5.28
C ALA A 36 8.86 2.38 6.74
N GLU A 37 9.99 1.72 6.90
CA GLU A 37 10.74 1.63 8.15
C GLU A 37 10.64 2.96 8.90
N ARG A 38 10.21 2.87 10.16
CA ARG A 38 9.92 4.03 11.01
C ARG A 38 11.16 4.86 11.25
#